data_AF-M1DI35-F1
#
_entry.id   AF-M1DI35-F1
#
_cell.length_a   1.000
_cell.length_b   1.000
_cell.length_c   1.000
_cell.angle_alpha   90.00
_cell.angle_beta   90.00
_cell.angle_gamma   90.00
#
_symmetry.space_group_name_H-M   'P 1'
#
loop_
_entity.id
_entity.type
_entity.pdbx_description
1 polymer ?
#
loop_
_entity_poly.entity_id
_entity_poly.type
_entity_poly.pdbx_seq_one_letter_code
_entity_poly.pdbx_strand_id
1 'polypeptide(L)'
;MFDFDVKGGKDGNPPDLATIFFETRKKDNKLVEHEAIEKHAKLKEMVQADPSLPSIEIVEKCCGPQTRSHVFGFGGGVKAKDLKGGTSSKVELLSALRSTREDNKCLNEENKSLNEENKSLNHRLSTLEDAMKEIMKMKELFATQQSHVQPTTSPVSSE
;
A
#
# COMPACT_ATOMS: atom_id res chain seq x y z
N MET A 1 -8.62 40.39 14.95
CA MET A 1 -7.73 39.51 14.18
C MET A 1 -7.61 38.24 15.00
N PHE A 2 -8.29 37.16 14.60
CA PHE A 2 -8.22 35.90 15.33
C PHE A 2 -7.11 35.07 14.68
N ASP A 3 -6.00 34.90 15.39
CA ASP A 3 -4.90 34.02 15.00
C ASP A 3 -5.35 32.57 15.17
N PHE A 4 -5.92 32.02 14.11
CA PHE A 4 -6.03 30.57 13.99
C PHE A 4 -4.67 30.06 13.53
N ASP A 5 -3.93 29.47 14.46
CA ASP A 5 -2.75 28.70 14.10
C ASP A 5 -3.23 27.48 13.31
N VAL A 6 -3.08 27.54 11.99
CA VAL A 6 -3.37 26.41 11.08
C VAL A 6 -2.49 25.20 11.42
N LYS A 7 -1.52 25.36 12.33
CA LYS A 7 -0.62 24.33 12.86
C LYS A 7 -1.13 23.55 14.08
N GLY A 8 -2.39 23.71 14.50
CA GLY A 8 -3.03 22.79 15.45
C GLY A 8 -3.57 23.47 16.69
N GLY A 9 -4.80 23.10 17.06
CA GLY A 9 -5.42 23.55 18.31
C GLY A 9 -4.71 22.97 19.54
N LYS A 10 -5.33 23.17 20.71
CA LYS A 10 -4.86 22.74 22.04
C LYS A 10 -4.37 21.27 22.15
N ASP A 11 -4.76 20.43 21.20
CA ASP A 11 -4.51 18.99 21.16
C ASP A 11 -3.51 18.56 20.05
N GLY A 12 -2.87 19.50 19.37
CA GLY A 12 -1.84 19.22 18.34
C GLY A 12 -2.38 18.71 17.00
N ASN A 13 -3.69 18.45 16.88
CA ASN A 13 -4.34 18.12 15.61
C ASN A 13 -4.90 19.38 14.94
N PRO A 14 -4.72 19.54 13.62
CA PRO A 14 -5.39 20.59 12.87
C PRO A 14 -6.92 20.35 12.93
N PRO A 15 -7.73 21.40 13.15
CA PRO A 15 -9.18 21.27 13.16
C PRO A 15 -9.68 20.78 11.80
N ASP A 16 -10.75 19.98 11.80
CA ASP A 16 -11.40 19.54 10.58
C ASP A 16 -12.01 20.72 9.78
N LEU A 17 -12.15 20.57 8.46
CA LEU A 17 -12.69 21.58 7.55
C LEU A 17 -14.07 22.13 7.99
N ALA A 18 -14.99 21.29 8.47
CA ALA A 18 -16.29 21.77 8.95
C ALA A 18 -16.13 22.64 10.21
N THR A 19 -15.19 22.27 11.08
CA THR A 19 -14.84 23.04 12.28
C THR A 19 -14.22 24.38 11.91
N ILE A 20 -13.26 24.40 10.98
CA ILE A 20 -12.66 25.64 10.47
C ILE A 20 -13.73 26.56 9.87
N PHE A 21 -14.66 25.99 9.09
CA PHE A 21 -15.76 26.76 8.51
C PHE A 21 -16.66 27.39 9.58
N PHE A 22 -17.06 26.62 10.59
CA PHE A 22 -17.90 27.12 11.68
C PHE A 22 -17.21 28.28 12.42
N GLU A 23 -15.94 28.10 12.77
CA GLU A 23 -15.17 29.09 13.51
C GLU A 23 -14.95 30.38 12.73
N THR A 24 -14.77 30.30 11.41
CA THR A 24 -14.59 31.48 10.55
C THR A 24 -15.90 32.24 10.26
N ARG A 25 -17.06 31.59 10.41
CA ARG A 25 -18.37 32.17 10.06
C ARG A 25 -19.31 32.40 11.24
N LYS A 26 -18.98 31.94 12.45
CA LYS A 26 -19.83 32.15 13.62
C LYS A 26 -19.89 33.63 14.02
N LYS A 27 -21.08 34.05 14.45
CA LYS A 27 -21.35 35.31 15.13
C LYS A 27 -22.00 34.98 16.46
N ASP A 28 -21.46 35.49 17.56
CA ASP A 28 -21.94 35.17 18.92
C ASP A 28 -22.04 33.64 19.18
N ASN A 29 -21.03 32.89 18.72
CA ASN A 29 -20.94 31.43 18.79
C ASN A 29 -22.01 30.65 18.01
N LYS A 30 -22.71 31.27 17.04
CA LYS A 30 -23.69 30.59 16.19
C LYS A 30 -23.55 31.01 14.73
N LEU A 31 -23.98 30.14 13.80
CA LEU A 31 -24.15 30.53 12.39
C LEU A 31 -25.50 31.22 12.25
N VAL A 32 -25.49 32.45 11.73
CA VAL A 32 -26.69 33.29 11.60
C VAL A 32 -27.18 33.36 10.15
N GLU A 33 -26.28 33.24 9.18
CA GLU A 33 -26.59 33.28 7.75
C GLU A 33 -27.10 31.90 7.29
N HIS A 34 -28.28 31.85 6.66
CA HIS A 34 -28.88 30.61 6.13
C HIS A 34 -27.91 29.87 5.19
N GLU A 35 -27.24 30.62 4.30
CA GLU A 35 -26.26 30.07 3.37
C GLU A 35 -25.05 29.44 4.10
N ALA A 36 -24.61 30.02 5.21
CA ALA A 36 -23.52 29.46 6.01
C ALA A 36 -23.96 28.19 6.74
N ILE A 37 -25.20 28.15 7.24
CA ILE A 37 -25.77 26.96 7.89
C ILE A 37 -25.84 25.79 6.90
N GLU A 38 -26.36 26.03 5.70
CA GLU A 38 -26.49 25.02 4.64
C GLU A 38 -25.12 24.48 4.21
N LYS A 39 -24.17 25.38 3.94
CA LYS A 39 -22.80 24.99 3.57
C LYS A 39 -22.08 24.23 4.67
N HIS A 40 -22.23 24.64 5.93
CA HIS A 40 -21.65 23.94 7.07
C HIS A 40 -22.21 22.52 7.19
N ALA A 41 -23.52 22.34 7.02
CA ALA A 41 -24.14 21.00 7.04
C ALA A 41 -23.58 20.11 5.93
N LYS A 42 -23.50 20.64 4.71
CA LYS A 42 -22.95 19.92 3.55
C LYS A 42 -21.47 19.55 3.72
N LEU A 43 -20.66 20.47 4.24
CA LEU A 43 -19.24 20.20 4.55
C LEU A 43 -19.11 19.08 5.58
N LYS A 44 -19.91 19.14 6.66
CA LYS A 44 -19.90 18.12 7.71
C LYS A 44 -20.26 16.73 7.17
N GLU A 45 -21.28 16.64 6.32
CA GLU A 45 -21.69 15.39 5.67
C GLU A 45 -20.55 14.82 4.80
N MET A 46 -19.92 15.64 3.97
CA MET A 46 -18.87 15.21 3.06
C MET A 46 -17.59 14.75 3.77
N VAL A 47 -17.17 15.47 4.80
CA VAL A 47 -16.02 15.07 5.64
C VAL A 47 -16.31 13.74 6.33
N GLN A 48 -17.53 13.53 6.83
CA GLN A 48 -17.90 12.28 7.50
C GLN A 48 -18.00 11.10 6.52
N ALA A 49 -18.49 11.35 5.30
CA ALA A 49 -18.63 10.32 4.28
C ALA A 49 -17.27 9.84 3.74
N ASP A 50 -16.33 10.78 3.52
CA ASP A 50 -14.98 10.46 3.05
C ASP A 50 -13.93 11.38 3.68
N PRO A 51 -13.34 10.98 4.83
CA PRO A 51 -12.29 11.74 5.50
C PRO A 51 -10.98 11.84 4.69
N SER A 52 -10.80 10.98 3.67
CA SER A 52 -9.59 10.95 2.85
C SER A 52 -9.65 11.93 1.67
N LEU A 53 -10.85 12.46 1.39
CA LEU A 53 -11.05 13.37 0.27
C LEU A 53 -10.30 14.69 0.50
N PRO A 54 -9.57 15.22 -0.49
CA PRO A 54 -8.85 16.47 -0.33
C PRO A 54 -9.79 17.62 0.04
N SER A 55 -9.41 18.43 1.03
CA SER A 55 -10.25 19.54 1.51
C SER A 55 -10.67 20.51 0.40
N ILE A 56 -9.82 20.72 -0.62
CA ILE A 56 -10.15 21.56 -1.77
C ILE A 56 -11.31 21.00 -2.61
N GLU A 57 -11.37 19.68 -2.80
CA GLU A 57 -12.46 19.05 -3.55
C GLU A 57 -13.78 19.16 -2.78
N ILE A 58 -13.71 19.00 -1.45
CA ILE A 58 -14.87 19.16 -0.57
C ILE A 58 -15.42 20.60 -0.68
N VAL A 59 -14.55 21.61 -0.58
CA VAL A 59 -14.94 23.02 -0.73
C VAL A 59 -15.48 23.29 -2.13
N GLU A 60 -14.87 22.77 -3.20
CA GLU A 60 -15.31 23.01 -4.57
C GLU A 60 -16.70 22.43 -4.86
N LYS A 61 -17.04 21.26 -4.31
CA LYS A 61 -18.39 20.70 -4.43
C LYS A 61 -19.44 21.48 -3.63
N CYS A 62 -19.05 22.15 -2.55
CA CYS A 62 -19.97 22.95 -1.73
C CYS A 62 -20.14 24.38 -2.25
N CYS A 63 -19.06 24.99 -2.73
CA CYS A 63 -18.96 26.43 -2.96
C CYS A 63 -18.56 26.80 -4.39
N GLY A 64 -18.43 25.81 -5.27
CA GLY A 64 -17.97 25.97 -6.64
C GLY A 64 -16.45 26.06 -6.77
N PRO A 65 -15.92 26.10 -8.01
CA PRO A 65 -14.49 26.13 -8.28
C PRO A 65 -13.76 27.25 -7.53
N GLN A 66 -12.66 26.91 -6.85
CA GLN A 66 -11.88 27.86 -6.07
C GLN A 66 -10.66 28.31 -6.88
N THR A 67 -10.81 29.42 -7.61
CA THR A 67 -9.73 30.01 -8.43
C THR A 67 -9.13 31.28 -7.81
N ARG A 68 -9.67 31.73 -6.67
CA ARG A 68 -9.28 32.98 -6.02
C ARG A 68 -8.02 32.82 -5.16
N SER A 69 -7.43 33.97 -4.79
CA SER A 69 -6.30 34.06 -3.85
C SER A 69 -6.62 33.60 -2.42
N HIS A 70 -7.84 33.16 -2.15
CA HIS A 70 -8.28 32.57 -0.90
C HIS A 70 -9.25 31.41 -1.22
N VAL A 71 -9.20 30.36 -0.40
CA VAL A 71 -10.14 29.23 -0.45
C VAL A 71 -11.30 29.50 0.50
N PHE A 72 -12.53 29.41 -0.01
CA PHE A 72 -13.74 29.60 0.79
C PHE A 72 -13.80 28.64 1.98
N GLY A 73 -14.12 29.17 3.17
CA GLY A 73 -14.21 28.39 4.40
C GLY A 73 -12.89 28.23 5.14
N PHE A 74 -11.77 28.67 4.55
CA PHE A 74 -10.50 28.82 5.23
C PHE A 74 -10.30 30.29 5.67
N GLY A 75 -9.50 30.48 6.72
CA GLY A 75 -9.05 31.81 7.13
C GLY A 75 -8.22 32.51 6.06
N GLY A 76 -7.94 33.80 6.25
CA GLY A 76 -7.07 34.56 5.36
C GLY A 76 -5.68 33.90 5.26
N GLY A 77 -5.16 33.73 4.04
CA GLY A 77 -3.81 33.22 3.79
C GLY A 77 -3.72 31.87 3.09
N VAL A 78 -4.78 31.04 3.12
CA VAL A 78 -4.82 29.74 2.43
C VAL A 78 -5.22 29.92 0.97
N LYS A 79 -4.33 29.58 0.02
CA LYS A 79 -4.60 29.67 -1.42
C LYS A 79 -4.98 28.31 -1.99
N ALA A 80 -5.77 28.31 -3.06
CA ALA A 80 -6.19 27.06 -3.72
C ALA A 80 -5.00 26.21 -4.18
N LYS A 81 -3.90 26.84 -4.62
CA LYS A 81 -2.66 26.16 -5.02
C LYS A 81 -1.92 25.48 -3.86
N ASP A 82 -2.17 25.90 -2.61
CA ASP A 82 -1.55 25.29 -1.44
C ASP A 82 -2.29 23.99 -1.07
N LEU A 83 -3.56 23.87 -1.47
CA LEU A 83 -4.39 22.68 -1.27
C LEU A 83 -4.43 21.75 -2.49
N LYS A 84 -4.35 22.31 -3.70
CA LYS A 84 -4.11 21.55 -4.93
C LYS A 84 -2.62 21.27 -4.99
N GLY A 85 -2.20 20.12 -4.46
CA GLY A 85 -0.82 19.64 -4.55
C GLY A 85 -0.26 19.88 -5.95
N GLY A 86 1.00 20.31 -6.02
CA GLY A 86 1.62 20.85 -7.25
C GLY A 86 1.19 20.08 -8.49
N THR A 87 0.58 20.78 -9.45
CA THR A 87 0.13 20.15 -10.68
C THR A 87 1.35 19.71 -11.48
N SER A 88 1.67 18.42 -11.44
CA SER A 88 2.64 17.86 -12.36
C SER A 88 2.18 18.18 -13.78
N SER A 89 3.10 18.63 -14.62
CA SER A 89 2.75 19.01 -15.98
C SER A 89 2.20 17.80 -16.74
N LYS A 90 1.34 18.03 -17.74
CA LYS A 90 0.84 16.95 -18.61
C LYS A 90 1.98 16.11 -19.20
N VAL A 91 3.14 16.72 -19.47
CA VAL A 91 4.32 16.05 -20.01
C VAL A 91 4.93 15.10 -18.98
N GLU A 92 5.13 15.57 -17.74
CA GLU A 92 5.66 14.77 -16.63
C GLU A 92 4.77 13.57 -16.30
N LEU A 93 3.45 13.76 -16.29
CA LEU A 93 2.49 12.66 -16.09
C LEU A 93 2.59 11.61 -17.21
N LEU A 94 2.72 12.05 -18.47
CA LEU A 94 2.85 11.15 -19.61
C LEU A 94 4.21 10.43 -19.64
N SER A 95 5.29 11.05 -19.14
CA SER A 95 6.58 10.36 -18.98
C SER A 95 6.53 9.34 -17.86
N ALA A 96 5.96 9.69 -16.71
CA ALA A 96 5.81 8.77 -15.58
C ALA A 96 4.96 7.55 -15.97
N LEU A 97 3.83 7.77 -16.65
CA LEU A 97 2.96 6.69 -17.12
C LEU A 97 3.68 5.74 -18.09
N ARG A 98 4.51 6.27 -19.00
CA ARG A 98 5.29 5.45 -19.93
C ARG A 98 6.37 4.65 -19.20
N SER A 99 7.11 5.28 -18.28
CA SER A 99 8.11 4.61 -17.45
C SER A 99 7.47 3.45 -16.68
N THR A 100 6.38 3.69 -15.96
CA THR A 100 5.69 2.65 -15.20
C THR A 100 5.14 1.53 -16.10
N ARG A 101 4.71 1.83 -17.32
CA ARG A 101 4.27 0.81 -18.29
C ARG A 101 5.44 -0.08 -18.74
N GLU A 102 6.60 0.52 -18.99
CA GLU A 102 7.82 -0.21 -19.39
C GLU A 102 8.32 -1.08 -18.24
N ASP A 103 8.37 -0.55 -17.01
CA ASP A 103 8.76 -1.30 -15.81
C ASP A 103 7.87 -2.52 -15.60
N ASN A 104 6.55 -2.34 -15.67
CA ASN A 104 5.59 -3.44 -15.54
C ASN A 104 5.76 -4.51 -16.62
N LYS A 105 6.12 -4.11 -17.85
CA LYS A 105 6.40 -5.05 -18.93
C LYS A 105 7.65 -5.88 -18.62
N CYS A 106 8.73 -5.23 -18.18
CA CYS A 106 9.97 -5.91 -17.80
C CYS A 106 9.74 -6.90 -16.65
N LEU A 107 9.05 -6.47 -15.59
CA LEU A 107 8.69 -7.33 -14.45
C LEU A 107 7.86 -8.54 -14.88
N ASN A 108 6.95 -8.38 -15.84
CA ASN A 108 6.15 -9.50 -16.33
C ASN A 108 7.00 -10.55 -17.07
N GLU A 109 7.96 -10.11 -17.89
CA GLU A 109 8.88 -11.04 -18.57
C GLU A 109 9.82 -11.74 -17.59
N GLU A 110 10.32 -11.04 -16.57
CA GLU A 110 11.13 -11.63 -15.50
C GLU A 110 10.35 -12.69 -14.72
N ASN A 111 9.11 -12.40 -14.32
CA ASN A 111 8.24 -13.36 -13.65
C ASN A 111 7.99 -14.61 -14.50
N LYS A 112 7.81 -14.44 -15.81
CA LYS A 112 7.67 -15.57 -16.73
C LYS A 112 8.93 -16.43 -16.76
N SER A 113 10.11 -15.82 -16.83
CA SER A 113 11.39 -16.53 -16.79
C SER A 113 11.58 -17.32 -15.49
N LEU A 114 11.35 -16.68 -14.34
CA LEU A 114 11.44 -17.31 -13.02
C LEU A 114 10.46 -18.46 -12.86
N ASN A 115 9.26 -18.34 -13.43
CA ASN A 115 8.27 -19.41 -13.40
C ASN A 115 8.71 -20.64 -14.19
N GLU A 116 9.34 -20.46 -15.36
CA GLU A 116 9.90 -21.58 -16.12
C GLU A 116 11.10 -22.23 -15.41
N GLU A 117 11.96 -21.42 -14.76
CA GLU A 117 13.05 -21.94 -13.95
C GLU A 117 12.54 -22.78 -12.76
N ASN A 118 11.52 -22.30 -12.05
CA ASN A 118 10.90 -23.02 -10.95
C ASN A 118 10.29 -24.37 -11.40
N LYS A 119 9.65 -24.43 -12.58
CA LYS A 119 9.18 -25.70 -13.14
C LYS A 119 10.32 -26.67 -13.41
N SER A 120 11.42 -26.18 -13.99
CA SER A 120 12.61 -26.98 -14.26
C SER A 120 13.24 -27.51 -12.98
N LEU A 121 13.38 -26.66 -11.95
CA LEU A 121 13.89 -27.06 -10.64
C LEU A 121 13.01 -28.11 -9.97
N ASN A 122 11.69 -27.94 -10.01
CA ASN A 122 10.75 -28.94 -9.47
C ASN A 122 10.89 -30.29 -10.17
N HIS A 123 11.04 -30.31 -11.50
CA HIS A 123 11.25 -31.56 -12.22
C HIS A 123 12.56 -32.24 -11.82
N ARG A 124 13.65 -31.48 -11.70
CA ARG A 124 14.95 -31.99 -11.25
C ARG A 124 14.88 -32.53 -9.82
N LEU A 125 14.17 -31.84 -8.93
CA LEU A 125 13.99 -32.27 -7.55
C LEU A 125 13.22 -33.58 -7.46
N SER A 126 12.11 -33.72 -8.20
CA SER A 126 11.37 -34.98 -8.30
C SER A 126 12.24 -36.13 -8.81
N THR A 127 13.10 -35.87 -9.80
CA THR A 127 14.02 -36.89 -10.33
C THR A 127 15.03 -37.36 -9.27
N LEU A 128 15.57 -36.43 -8.50
CA LEU A 128 16.49 -36.74 -7.40
C LEU A 128 15.80 -37.52 -6.27
N GLU A 129 14.57 -37.15 -5.92
CA GLU A 129 13.78 -37.86 -4.90
C GLU A 129 13.57 -39.33 -5.27
N ASP A 130 13.26 -39.61 -6.54
CA ASP A 130 13.07 -40.99 -7.00
C ASP A 130 14.39 -41.78 -7.01
N ALA A 131 15.49 -41.17 -7.43
CA ALA A 131 16.81 -41.80 -7.35
C ALA A 131 17.21 -42.10 -5.88
N MET A 132 16.91 -41.20 -4.95
CA MET A 132 17.17 -41.41 -3.52
C MET A 132 16.34 -42.55 -2.93
N LYS A 133 15.06 -42.69 -3.33
CA LYS A 133 14.22 -43.83 -2.93
C LYS A 133 14.82 -45.15 -3.40
N GLU A 134 15.30 -45.22 -4.64
CA GLU A 134 15.94 -46.44 -5.17
C GLU A 134 17.24 -46.78 -4.44
N ILE A 135 18.09 -45.78 -4.17
CA ILE A 135 19.31 -45.97 -3.37
C ILE A 135 18.97 -46.48 -1.96
N MET A 136 17.93 -45.94 -1.33
CA MET A 136 17.48 -46.37 0.00
C MET A 136 17.04 -47.84 0.00
N LYS A 137 16.24 -48.26 -0.99
CA LYS A 137 15.83 -49.67 -1.16
C LYS A 137 17.04 -50.58 -1.36
N MET A 138 17.99 -50.19 -2.22
CA MET A 138 19.21 -50.98 -2.43
C MET A 138 20.01 -51.12 -1.14
N LYS A 139 20.20 -50.02 -0.39
CA LYS A 139 20.91 -50.03 0.89
C LYS A 139 20.27 -51.00 1.91
N GLU A 140 18.94 -51.05 1.96
CA GLU A 140 18.19 -51.98 2.82
C GLU A 140 18.41 -53.45 2.41
N LEU A 141 18.41 -53.74 1.11
CA LEU A 141 18.74 -55.08 0.58
C LEU A 141 20.18 -55.49 0.92
N PHE A 142 21.16 -54.58 0.83
CA PHE A 142 22.53 -54.87 1.22
C PHE A 142 22.68 -55.13 2.72
N ALA A 143 21.99 -54.36 3.56
CA ALA A 143 22.01 -54.55 5.02
C ALA A 143 21.43 -55.92 5.42
N THR A 144 20.35 -56.36 4.77
CA THR A 144 19.72 -57.67 5.02
C THR A 144 20.58 -58.85 4.54
N GLN A 145 21.30 -58.71 3.41
CA GLN A 145 22.25 -59.73 2.97
C GLN A 145 23.45 -59.87 3.94
N GLN A 146 23.99 -58.75 4.43
CA GLN A 146 25.12 -58.78 5.37
C GLN A 146 24.75 -59.41 6.72
N SER A 147 23.50 -59.31 7.19
CA SER A 147 23.09 -59.99 8.42
C SER A 147 22.93 -61.51 8.26
N HIS A 148 22.82 -62.03 7.03
CA HIS A 148 22.66 -63.46 6.78
C HIS A 148 23.99 -64.23 6.69
N VAL A 149 25.10 -63.53 6.48
CA VAL A 149 26.44 -64.13 6.51
C VAL A 149 26.93 -64.18 7.97
N GLN A 150 26.61 -65.27 8.68
CA GLN A 150 27.27 -65.56 9.96
C GLN A 150 28.79 -65.74 9.73
N PRO A 151 29.65 -65.25 10.65
CA PRO A 151 31.07 -65.51 10.56
C PRO A 151 31.29 -67.02 10.69
N THR A 152 31.70 -67.65 9.60
CA THR A 152 32.14 -69.04 9.60
C THR A 152 33.45 -69.08 10.39
N THR A 153 33.35 -69.34 11.70
CA THR A 153 34.53 -69.64 12.51
C THR A 153 35.05 -70.99 12.04
N SER A 154 36.05 -70.98 11.16
CA SER A 154 36.81 -72.18 10.85
C SER A 154 37.56 -72.62 12.11
N PRO A 155 37.42 -73.87 12.58
CA PRO A 155 38.24 -74.37 13.66
C PRO A 155 39.65 -74.56 13.11
N VAL A 156 40.61 -73.80 13.67
CA VAL A 156 42.03 -74.06 13.50
C VAL A 156 42.30 -75.43 14.13
N SER A 157 42.62 -76.42 13.29
CA SER A 157 43.11 -77.72 13.74
C SER A 157 44.61 -77.59 13.99
N SER A 158 44.99 -77.61 15.27
CA SER A 158 46.38 -77.72 15.70
C SER A 158 46.77 -79.20 15.75
N GLU A 159 47.72 -79.59 14.92
CA GLU A 159 48.53 -80.80 15.05
C GLU A 159 50.00 -80.39 15.17
#